data_AF-A0A437RD21-F1
#
_entry.id   AF-A0A437RD21-F1
#
_cell.length_a   1.000
_cell.length_b   1.000
_cell.length_c   1.000
_cell.angle_alpha   90.00
_cell.angle_beta   90.00
_cell.angle_gamma   90.00
#
_symmetry.space_group_name_H-M   'P 1'
#
loop_
_entity.id
_entity.type
_entity.pdbx_description
1 polymer ?
#
loop_
_entity_poly.entity_id
_entity_poly.type
_entity_poly.pdbx_seq_one_letter_code
_entity_poly.pdbx_strand_id
1 'polypeptide(L)' 'MTVFYWVMGVLIVGTLVPSVLYMGLYAATGEDACLRRAQALWNISRVFALLGFNLLVWGHVVYGLWQIWS' A
#
# COMPACT_ATOMS: atom_id res chain seq x y z
N MET A 1 5.64 -1.84 16.63
CA MET A 1 5.27 -0.93 15.54
C MET A 1 6.32 -0.84 14.42
N THR A 2 7.62 -0.75 14.72
CA THR A 2 8.71 -0.63 13.70
C THR A 2 8.71 -1.72 12.61
N VAL A 3 8.56 -3.00 12.99
CA VAL A 3 8.49 -4.12 12.03
C VAL A 3 7.27 -3.99 11.12
N PHE A 4 6.12 -3.60 11.68
CA PHE A 4 4.89 -3.39 10.92
C PHE A 4 5.06 -2.26 9.88
N TYR A 5 5.66 -1.14 10.26
CA TYR A 5 5.94 -0.03 9.34
C TYR A 5 6.86 -0.46 8.20
N TRP A 6 7.89 -1.26 8.48
CA TRP A 6 8.76 -1.80 7.45
C TRP A 6 8.03 -2.74 6.49
N VAL A 7 7.23 -3.67 7.02
CA VAL A 7 6.47 -4.62 6.20
C VAL A 7 5.45 -3.90 5.31
N MET A 8 4.69 -2.96 5.87
CA MET A 8 3.73 -2.15 5.09
C MET A 8 4.42 -1.23 4.10
N GLY A 9 5.54 -0.62 4.48
CA GLY A 9 6.35 0.21 3.58
C GLY A 9 6.83 -0.58 2.36
N VAL A 10 7.39 -1.78 2.58
CA VAL A 10 7.86 -2.65 1.49
C VAL A 10 6.71 -3.11 0.60
N LEU A 11 5.56 -3.50 1.17
CA LEU A 11 4.39 -3.91 0.40
C LEU A 11 3.80 -2.78 -0.46
N ILE A 12 3.70 -1.57 0.09
CA ILE A 12 3.17 -0.41 -0.63
C ILE A 12 4.17 0.01 -1.71
N VAL A 13 5.45 0.18 -1.39
CA VAL A 13 6.47 0.58 -2.37
C VAL A 13 6.60 -0.47 -3.48
N GLY A 14 6.62 -1.76 -3.11
CA GLY A 14 6.72 -2.89 -4.05
C GLY A 14 5.51 -3.05 -4.98
N THR A 15 4.38 -2.41 -4.70
CA THR A 15 3.18 -2.45 -5.57
C THR A 15 2.94 -1.11 -6.27
N LEU A 16 3.25 0.01 -5.61
CA LEU A 16 3.09 1.37 -6.14
C LEU A 16 4.14 1.72 -7.19
N VAL A 17 5.43 1.41 -6.93
CA VAL A 17 6.52 1.75 -7.87
C VAL A 17 6.32 1.04 -9.21
N PRO A 18 6.03 -0.28 -9.26
CA PRO A 18 5.74 -0.95 -10.54
C PRO A 18 4.49 -0.40 -11.22
N SER A 19 3.45 -0.03 -10.46
CA SER A 19 2.24 0.59 -11.01
C SER A 19 2.55 1.89 -11.74
N VAL A 20 3.31 2.80 -11.11
CA VAL A 20 3.70 4.08 -11.71
C VAL A 20 4.58 3.87 -12.95
N LEU A 21 5.51 2.90 -12.92
CA LEU A 21 6.34 2.57 -14.08
C LEU A 21 5.50 2.09 -15.28
N TYR A 22 4.56 1.17 -15.06
CA TYR A 22 3.66 0.70 -16.12
C TYR A 22 2.75 1.82 -16.64
N MET A 23 2.33 2.74 -15.77
CA MET A 23 1.53 3.90 -16.15
C MET A 23 2.33 4.88 -17.00
N GLY A 24 3.62 5.09 -16.68
CA GLY A 24 4.55 5.87 -17.50
C GLY A 24 4.84 5.21 -18.85
N LEU A 25 5.01 3.88 -18.88
CA LEU A 25 5.16 3.13 -20.13
C LEU A 25 3.91 3.25 -21.00
N TYR A 26 2.72 3.19 -20.42
CA TYR A 26 1.48 3.44 -21.14
C TYR A 26 1.44 4.87 -21.71
N ALA A 27 1.80 5.88 -20.91
CA ALA A 27 1.82 7.27 -21.37
C ALA A 27 2.79 7.49 -22.54
N ALA A 28 3.91 6.74 -22.59
CA ALA A 28 4.89 6.82 -23.66
C ALA A 28 4.54 5.98 -24.90
N THR A 29 3.85 4.84 -24.74
CA THR A 29 3.64 3.85 -25.82
C THR A 29 2.20 3.76 -26.32
N GLY A 30 1.21 4.17 -25.53
CA GLY A 30 -0.21 3.96 -25.80
C GLY A 30 -0.69 2.51 -25.68
N GLU A 31 0.18 1.58 -25.24
CA GLU A 31 -0.13 0.15 -25.21
C GLU A 31 -1.09 -0.21 -24.05
N ASP A 32 -2.32 -0.62 -24.36
CA ASP A 32 -3.36 -0.95 -23.37
C ASP A 32 -2.97 -2.10 -22.43
N ALA A 33 -2.04 -2.96 -22.85
CA ALA A 33 -1.48 -4.00 -21.98
C ALA A 33 -0.67 -3.43 -20.81
N CYS A 34 -0.08 -2.25 -20.94
CA CYS A 34 0.59 -1.54 -19.85
C CYS A 34 -0.42 -0.90 -18.89
N LEU A 35 -1.49 -0.29 -19.43
CA LEU A 35 -2.56 0.30 -18.61
C LEU A 35 -3.24 -0.74 -17.70
N ARG A 36 -3.57 -1.92 -18.25
CA ARG A 36 -4.20 -3.00 -17.46
C ARG A 36 -3.32 -3.48 -16.30
N ARG A 37 -2.01 -3.62 -16.54
CA ARG A 37 -1.05 -4.00 -15.49
C ARG A 37 -0.87 -2.90 -14.45
N ALA A 38 -0.78 -1.64 -14.89
CA ALA A 38 -0.71 -0.48 -14.01
C ALA A 38 -1.91 -0.39 -13.07
N GLN A 39 -3.14 -0.56 -13.59
CA GLN A 39 -4.38 -0.53 -12.82
C GLN A 39 -4.47 -1.66 -11.80
N ALA A 40 -4.09 -2.89 -12.17
CA ALA A 40 -4.08 -4.01 -11.23
C ALA A 40 -3.14 -3.73 -10.05
N LEU A 41 -1.90 -3.30 -10.34
CA LEU A 41 -0.91 -2.95 -9.32
C LEU A 41 -1.35 -1.75 -8.46
N TRP A 42 -2.01 -0.77 -9.07
CA TRP A 42 -2.58 0.40 -8.38
C TRP A 42 -3.68 0.00 -7.38
N ASN A 43 -4.60 -0.88 -7.80
CA ASN A 43 -5.67 -1.34 -6.91
C ASN A 43 -5.13 -2.15 -5.74
N ILE A 44 -4.12 -3.00 -5.99
CA ILE A 44 -3.44 -3.77 -4.94
C ILE A 44 -2.73 -2.84 -3.95
N SER A 45 -1.98 -1.86 -4.44
CA SER A 45 -1.30 -0.86 -3.57
C SER A 45 -2.31 -0.07 -2.73
N ARG A 46 -3.47 0.31 -3.29
CA ARG A 46 -4.55 0.96 -2.53
C ARG A 46 -5.10 0.08 -1.41
N VAL A 47 -5.34 -1.22 -1.69
CA VAL A 47 -5.84 -2.15 -0.66
C VAL A 47 -4.83 -2.29 0.48
N PHE A 48 -3.54 -2.47 0.17
CA PHE A 48 -2.51 -2.55 1.20
C PHE A 48 -2.34 -1.25 1.98
N ALA A 49 -2.43 -0.09 1.33
CA ALA A 49 -2.36 1.20 2.01
C ALA A 49 -3.53 1.40 2.99
N LEU A 50 -4.76 1.09 2.56
CA LEU A 50 -5.95 1.22 3.41
C LEU A 50 -5.94 0.21 4.57
N LEU A 51 -5.56 -1.04 4.28
CA LEU A 51 -5.44 -2.08 5.30
C LEU A 51 -4.36 -1.74 6.32
N GLY A 52 -3.19 -1.30 5.85
CA GLY A 52 -2.08 -0.87 6.71
C GLY A 52 -2.45 0.32 7.59
N PHE A 53 -3.14 1.33 7.03
CA PHE A 53 -3.66 2.46 7.78
C PHE A 53 -4.66 2.02 8.86
N ASN A 54 -5.62 1.17 8.52
CA ASN A 54 -6.62 0.70 9.47
C ASN A 54 -5.99 -0.10 10.62
N LEU A 55 -5.04 -0.99 10.32
CA LEU A 55 -4.28 -1.75 11.32
C LEU A 55 -3.47 -0.83 12.24
N LEU A 56 -2.92 0.28 11.73
CA LEU A 56 -2.19 1.26 12.54
C LEU A 56 -3.09 1.98 13.55
N VAL A 57 -4.24 2.43 13.08
CA VAL A 57 -5.23 3.13 13.91
C VAL A 57 -5.69 2.20 15.02
N TRP A 58 -6.19 1.02 14.67
CA TRP A 58 -6.67 0.06 15.66
C TRP A 58 -5.56 -0.46 16.58
N GLY A 59 -4.34 -0.64 16.07
CA GLY A 59 -3.18 -0.99 16.87
C GLY A 59 -2.87 0.04 17.96
N HIS A 60 -2.96 1.34 17.65
CA HIS A 60 -2.81 2.39 18.65
C HIS A 60 -3.97 2.44 19.63
N VAL A 61 -5.20 2.22 19.17
CA VAL A 61 -6.39 2.19 20.04
C VAL A 61 -6.28 1.05 21.07
N VAL A 62 -5.93 -0.16 20.64
CA VAL A 62 -5.76 -1.31 21.53
C VAL A 62 -4.61 -1.08 22.51
N TYR A 63 -3.47 -0.58 22.04
CA TYR A 63 -2.33 -0.27 22.90
C TYR A 63 -2.67 0.82 23.93
N GLY A 64 -3.36 1.87 23.52
CA GLY A 64 -3.81 2.94 24.41
C GLY A 64 -4.82 2.45 25.46
N LEU A 65 -5.79 1.62 25.05
CA LEU A 65 -6.74 1.00 25.98
C LEU A 65 -6.04 0.09 26.99
N TRP A 66 -5.06 -0.70 26.54
CA TRP A 66 -4.27 -1.56 27.43
C TRP A 66 -3.56 -0.73 28.50
N GLN A 67 -2.89 0.36 28.10
CA GLN A 67 -2.17 1.24 29.02
C GLN A 67 -3.08 1.94 30.05
N ILE A 68 -4.36 2.16 29.73
CA ILE A 68 -5.32 2.75 30.68
C ILE A 68 -5.75 1.72 31.75
N TRP A 69 -5.81 0.43 31.37
CA TRP A 69 -6.33 -0.64 32.22
C TRP A 69 -5.24 -1.52 32.89
N SER A 70 -3.96 -1.27 32.61
CA SER A 70 -2.79 -1.91 33.24
C SER A 70 -2.03 -0.97 34.14
#